data_AF-A0A849PV79-F1
#
_entry.id   AF-A0A849PV79-F1
#
_cell.length_a   1.000
_cell.length_b   1.000
_cell.length_c   1.000
_cell.angle_alpha   90.00
_cell.angle_beta   90.00
_cell.angle_gamma   90.00
#
_symmetry.space_group_name_H-M   'P 1'
#
loop_
_entity.id
_entity.type
_entity.pdbx_description
1 polymer ?
#
loop_
_entity_poly.entity_id
_entity_poly.type
_entity_poly.pdbx_seq_one_letter_code
_entity_poly.pdbx_strand_id
1 'polypeptide(L)'
;MNFTVEVGSSDTQSLIVKNTGDSISNYLVYVDDAYAEWFLISDDNFTLEAGEVKEVFLELKPPVSGTREHEFKVYVLSTSPG
;
A
#
# COMPACT_ATOMS: atom_id res chain seq x y z
N MET A 1 -3.14 4.02 9.26
CA MET A 1 -3.25 2.55 9.31
C MET A 1 -2.19 2.07 10.27
N ASN A 2 -2.53 1.16 11.19
CA ASN A 2 -1.59 0.62 12.17
C ASN A 2 -1.51 -0.90 11.99
N PHE A 3 -0.30 -1.44 12.07
CA PHE A 3 -0.07 -2.88 12.07
C PHE A 3 0.42 -3.31 13.44
N THR A 4 0.07 -4.52 13.87
CA THR A 4 0.59 -5.10 15.11
C THR A 4 0.98 -6.54 14.82
N VAL A 5 2.29 -6.78 14.72
CA VAL A 5 2.84 -8.05 14.22
C VAL A 5 3.79 -8.63 15.25
N GLU A 6 3.59 -9.89 15.60
CA GLU A 6 4.56 -10.65 16.39
C GLU A 6 5.77 -11.05 15.53
N VAL A 7 6.91 -11.25 16.16
CA VAL A 7 8.14 -11.66 15.46
C VAL A 7 7.90 -12.96 14.67
N GLY A 8 8.15 -12.91 13.36
CA GLY A 8 7.97 -14.05 12.46
C GLY A 8 6.54 -14.25 11.94
N SER A 9 5.60 -13.38 12.32
CA SER A 9 4.24 -13.35 11.78
C SER A 9 4.10 -12.31 10.68
N SER A 10 2.94 -12.30 10.00
CA SER A 10 2.51 -11.20 9.14
C SER A 10 1.16 -10.65 9.58
N ASP A 11 0.88 -9.43 9.16
CA ASP A 11 -0.43 -8.80 9.34
C ASP A 11 -0.83 -8.13 8.02
N THR A 12 -2.10 -8.23 7.66
CA THR A 12 -2.63 -7.74 6.38
C THR A 12 -3.71 -6.72 6.64
N GLN A 13 -3.56 -5.55 6.04
CA GLN A 13 -4.52 -4.45 6.13
C GLN A 13 -4.97 -4.03 4.74
N SER A 14 -6.18 -3.48 4.64
CA SER A 14 -6.72 -3.00 3.37
C SER A 14 -6.70 -1.48 3.23
N LEU A 15 -6.28 -1.01 2.06
CA LEU A 15 -6.25 0.37 1.62
C LEU A 15 -7.28 0.57 0.52
N ILE A 16 -8.26 1.44 0.76
CA ILE A 16 -9.27 1.78 -0.24
C ILE A 16 -8.77 2.99 -1.05
N VAL A 17 -8.57 2.79 -2.35
CA VAL A 17 -8.23 3.83 -3.32
C VAL A 17 -9.45 4.12 -4.17
N LYS A 18 -9.87 5.39 -4.21
CA LYS A 18 -11.00 5.84 -5.03
C LYS A 18 -10.55 6.93 -5.98
N ASN A 19 -10.90 6.80 -7.25
CA ASN A 19 -10.77 7.90 -8.19
C ASN A 19 -11.94 8.88 -8.00
N THR A 20 -11.66 10.06 -7.43
CA THR A 20 -12.65 11.14 -7.26
C THR A 20 -12.61 12.18 -8.38
N GLY A 21 -11.79 11.96 -9.41
CA GLY A 21 -11.77 12.77 -10.63
C GLY A 21 -12.91 12.43 -11.59
N ASP A 22 -12.93 13.12 -12.72
CA ASP A 22 -13.89 12.97 -13.81
C ASP A 22 -13.35 12.19 -15.02
N SER A 23 -12.08 11.79 -14.97
CA SER A 23 -11.42 10.99 -16.00
C SER A 23 -10.74 9.75 -15.41
N ILE A 24 -10.44 8.79 -16.28
CA ILE A 24 -9.56 7.66 -15.97
C ILE A 24 -8.19 8.14 -15.45
N SER A 25 -7.61 7.42 -14.48
CA SER A 25 -6.31 7.74 -13.87
C SER A 25 -5.52 6.49 -13.50
N ASN A 26 -4.20 6.55 -13.66
CA ASN A 26 -3.27 5.52 -13.22
C ASN A 26 -2.83 5.79 -11.79
N TYR A 27 -2.71 4.73 -10.99
CA TYR A 27 -2.35 4.77 -9.58
C TYR A 27 -1.16 3.86 -9.31
N LEU A 28 -0.20 4.38 -8.57
CA LEU A 28 0.95 3.64 -8.05
C LEU A 28 0.93 3.69 -6.52
N VAL A 29 0.92 2.53 -5.88
CA VAL A 29 0.98 2.36 -4.42
C VAL A 29 2.35 1.81 -4.05
N TYR A 30 3.04 2.46 -3.12
CA TYR A 30 4.36 2.01 -2.65
C TYR A 30 4.60 2.44 -1.21
N VAL A 31 5.60 1.86 -0.57
CA VAL A 31 6.06 2.25 0.78
C VAL A 31 7.43 2.90 0.70
N ASP A 32 7.87 3.58 1.77
CA ASP A 32 9.25 4.08 1.84
C ASP A 32 10.26 2.96 1.50
N ASP A 33 11.27 3.27 0.67
CA ASP A 33 12.25 2.29 0.17
C ASP A 33 12.94 1.49 1.29
N ALA A 34 13.14 2.12 2.46
CA ALA A 34 13.72 1.47 3.64
C ALA A 34 12.92 0.28 4.17
N TYR A 35 11.63 0.20 3.82
CA TYR A 35 10.71 -0.86 4.25
C TYR A 35 10.10 -1.62 3.07
N ALA A 36 10.53 -1.38 1.82
CA ALA A 36 9.96 -2.04 0.64
C ALA A 36 10.00 -3.58 0.76
N GLU A 37 11.07 -4.14 1.32
CA GLU A 37 11.19 -5.59 1.53
C GLU A 37 10.27 -6.15 2.63
N TRP A 38 9.71 -5.29 3.47
CA TRP A 38 8.81 -5.69 4.56
C TRP A 38 7.37 -5.78 4.09
N PHE A 39 7.03 -5.23 2.92
CA PHE A 39 5.65 -5.17 2.45
C PHE A 39 5.45 -5.96 1.17
N LEU A 40 4.34 -6.69 1.12
CA LEU A 40 3.77 -7.19 -0.12
C LEU A 40 2.49 -6.42 -0.39
N ILE A 41 2.39 -5.81 -1.57
CA ILE A 41 1.23 -5.05 -2.02
C ILE A 41 0.52 -5.90 -3.09
N SER A 42 -0.77 -6.17 -2.91
CA SER A 42 -1.50 -7.09 -3.79
C SER A 42 -1.61 -6.61 -5.23
N ASP A 43 -1.72 -5.29 -5.40
CA ASP A 43 -1.76 -4.61 -6.70
C ASP A 43 -1.21 -3.20 -6.49
N ASP A 44 0.04 -3.01 -6.89
CA ASP A 44 0.77 -1.76 -6.71
C ASP A 44 0.60 -0.79 -7.87
N ASN A 45 0.13 -1.25 -9.04
CA ASN A 45 -0.05 -0.42 -10.22
C ASN A 45 -1.33 -0.80 -10.98
N PHE A 46 -2.28 0.14 -10.98
CA PHE A 46 -3.59 -0.09 -11.58
C PHE A 46 -4.19 1.20 -12.14
N THR A 47 -5.24 1.03 -12.94
CA THR A 47 -6.03 2.13 -13.49
C THR A 47 -7.42 2.09 -12.90
N LEU A 48 -7.99 3.27 -12.60
CA LEU A 48 -9.38 3.42 -12.16
C LEU A 48 -10.12 4.39 -13.07
N GLU A 49 -11.31 3.99 -13.51
CA GLU A 49 -12.28 4.88 -14.14
C GLU A 49 -12.79 5.95 -13.16
N ALA A 50 -13.45 6.98 -13.68
CA ALA A 50 -14.03 8.04 -12.85
C ALA A 50 -15.04 7.46 -11.84
N GLY A 51 -14.82 7.71 -10.55
CA GLY A 51 -15.67 7.21 -9.47
C GLY A 51 -15.39 5.76 -9.04
N GLU A 52 -14.53 5.03 -9.75
CA GLU A 52 -14.18 3.65 -9.43
C GLU A 52 -13.38 3.55 -8.11
N VAL A 53 -13.55 2.43 -7.43
CA VAL A 53 -12.92 2.12 -6.14
C VAL A 53 -12.19 0.79 -6.26
N LYS A 54 -10.98 0.73 -5.70
CA LYS A 54 -10.22 -0.50 -5.55
C LYS A 54 -9.73 -0.66 -4.13
N GLU A 55 -9.79 -1.90 -3.66
CA GLU A 55 -9.18 -2.31 -2.41
C GLU A 55 -7.81 -2.93 -2.70
N VAL A 56 -6.77 -2.38 -2.07
CA VAL A 56 -5.38 -2.84 -2.15
C VAL A 56 -5.00 -3.43 -0.80
N PHE A 57 -4.49 -4.65 -0.78
CA PHE A 57 -4.03 -5.28 0.46
C PHE A 57 -2.53 -5.05 0.64
N LEU A 58 -2.16 -4.58 1.83
CA LEU A 58 -0.78 -4.47 2.27
C LEU A 58 -0.53 -5.55 3.33
N GLU A 59 0.32 -6.50 3.02
CA GLU A 59 0.81 -7.51 3.98
C GLU A 59 2.18 -7.08 4.50
N LEU A 60 2.28 -6.86 5.81
CA LEU A 60 3.52 -6.55 6.52
C LEU A 60 4.18 -7.85 7.01
N LYS A 61 5.42 -8.09 6.57
CA LYS A 61 6.33 -9.18 6.96
C LYS A 61 7.63 -8.59 7.50
N PRO A 62 7.68 -8.22 8.79
CA PRO A 62 8.90 -7.64 9.37
C PRO A 62 9.96 -8.73 9.57
N PRO A 63 11.26 -8.39 9.45
CA PRO A 63 12.35 -9.32 9.71
C PRO A 63 12.39 -9.70 11.20
N VAL A 64 12.88 -10.91 11.48
CA VAL A 64 12.89 -11.54 12.82
C VAL A 64 13.72 -10.76 13.87
N SER A 65 14.51 -9.77 13.44
CA SER A 65 15.46 -9.03 14.27
C SER A 65 14.93 -7.73 14.90
N GLY A 66 13.68 -7.35 14.68
CA GLY A 66 13.09 -6.10 15.19
C GLY A 66 12.26 -6.27 16.46
N THR A 67 12.61 -5.56 17.55
CA THR A 67 11.81 -5.48 18.79
C THR A 67 11.37 -4.05 19.13
N ARG A 68 11.37 -3.15 18.14
CA ARG A 68 11.05 -1.73 18.31
C ARG A 68 9.86 -1.32 17.44
N GLU A 69 9.18 -0.26 17.84
CA GLU A 69 8.21 0.41 17.00
C GLU A 69 8.90 1.06 15.81
N HIS A 70 8.30 0.92 14.63
CA HIS A 70 8.77 1.49 13.38
C HIS A 70 7.67 2.35 12.76
N GLU A 71 8.04 3.53 12.26
CA GLU A 71 7.17 4.36 11.44
C GLU A 71 7.57 4.22 9.97
N PHE A 72 6.57 3.99 9.12
CA PHE A 72 6.69 3.94 7.66
C PHE A 72 5.51 4.68 7.03
N LYS A 73 5.69 5.14 5.80
CA LYS A 73 4.64 5.77 5.01
C LYS A 73 4.28 4.90 3.82
N VAL A 74 2.98 4.84 3.56
CA VAL A 74 2.40 4.32 2.32
C VAL A 74 2.02 5.51 1.46
N TYR A 75 2.45 5.51 0.21
CA TYR A 75 2.16 6.55 -0.78
C TYR A 75 1.21 6.01 -1.84
N VAL A 76 0.35 6.89 -2.32
CA VAL A 76 -0.52 6.66 -3.48
C VAL A 76 -0.29 7.82 -4.44
N LEU A 77 0.32 7.54 -5.58
CA LEU A 77 0.53 8.53 -6.65
C LEU A 77 -0.50 8.32 -7.74
N SER A 78 -1.18 9.39 -8.13
CA SER A 78 -2.10 9.40 -9.27
C SER A 78 -1.48 10.16 -10.44
N THR A 79 -1.60 9.61 -11.64
CA THR A 79 -1.19 10.27 -12.89
C THR A 79 -2.26 10.10 -13.96
N SER A 80 -2.42 11.10 -14.83
CA SER A 80 -3.26 10.94 -16.02
C SER A 80 -2.65 9.89 -16.95
N PRO A 81 -3.45 9.04 -17.62
CA PRO A 81 -2.94 8.16 -18.65
C PRO A 81 -2.30 8.99 -19.77
N GLY A 82 -1.13 8.55 -20.24
CA GLY A 82 -0.40 9.18 -21.34
C GLY A 82 -1.06 8.98 -22.70
#